data_AF-A0A7V7AIS2-F1
#
_entry.id   AF-A0A7V7AIS2-F1
#
_cell.length_a   1.000
_cell.length_b   1.000
_cell.length_c   1.000
_cell.angle_alpha   90.00
_cell.angle_beta   90.00
_cell.angle_gamma   90.00
#
_symmetry.space_group_name_H-M   'P 1'
#
loop_
_entity.id
_entity.type
_entity.pdbx_description
1 polymer ?
#
loop_
_entity_poly.entity_id
_entity_poly.type
_entity_poly.pdbx_seq_one_letter_code
_entity_poly.pdbx_strand_id
1 'polypeptide(L)'
;MTKYIEAIKFDDSQDFITECFIFEDLIFEFFIFLCGIRSLADLEIRNRLKDFEDQLISSSFIEYFDKKSGLIFKPMDRDGKNFQANLNIKSLLDTKSRSLIIGAFEIIEKKKLVNKLKNKDPNLFCFFRHIRNAAAHDGIINLKNKDGSWRSDLDCYFLKQKIDKSKQGVAFESFFKYTDVLILIYNLSIILSDSER
;
A
#
# COMPACT_ATOMS: atom_id res chain seq x y z
N MET A 1 38.26 7.91 7.90
CA MET A 1 38.28 6.61 7.19
C MET A 1 37.05 6.58 6.30
N THR A 2 37.19 7.11 5.08
CA THR A 2 36.08 7.36 4.15
C THR A 2 35.78 6.05 3.41
N LYS A 3 34.65 5.41 3.71
CA LYS A 3 34.20 4.25 2.94
C LYS A 3 33.41 4.75 1.74
N TYR A 4 33.88 4.32 0.56
CA TYR A 4 33.29 4.50 -0.75
C TYR A 4 31.79 4.20 -0.74
N ILE A 5 30.98 5.18 -1.13
CA ILE A 5 29.72 4.90 -1.83
C ILE A 5 30.12 4.85 -3.30
N GLU A 6 30.30 3.65 -3.86
CA GLU A 6 30.34 3.55 -5.31
C GLU A 6 29.03 4.12 -5.84
N ALA A 7 29.13 5.13 -6.69
CA ALA A 7 27.97 5.77 -7.30
C ALA A 7 27.14 4.68 -7.96
N ILE A 8 25.92 4.47 -7.46
CA ILE A 8 24.94 3.59 -8.08
C ILE A 8 24.69 4.17 -9.47
N LYS A 9 25.24 3.50 -10.50
CA LYS A 9 24.88 3.80 -11.89
C LYS A 9 23.49 3.24 -12.11
N PHE A 10 22.51 4.12 -12.25
CA PHE A 10 21.20 3.76 -12.77
C PHE A 10 21.39 3.45 -14.25
N ASP A 11 21.14 2.20 -14.62
CA ASP A 11 21.13 1.78 -16.01
C ASP A 11 19.77 2.15 -16.59
N ASP A 12 19.73 3.25 -17.35
CA ASP A 12 18.50 3.73 -18.02
C ASP A 12 18.16 2.90 -19.28
N SER A 13 18.91 1.81 -19.58
CA SER A 13 18.78 1.04 -20.81
C SER A 13 17.97 -0.26 -20.68
N GLN A 14 16.80 -0.22 -20.04
CA GLN A 14 15.85 -1.35 -20.07
C GLN A 14 14.44 -0.96 -20.51
N ASP A 15 14.33 -0.55 -21.77
CA ASP A 15 13.12 -0.84 -22.55
C ASP A 15 13.16 -2.33 -22.93
N PHE A 16 12.56 -3.21 -22.11
CA PHE A 16 11.99 -4.54 -22.42
C PHE A 16 12.05 -5.45 -21.18
N ILE A 17 10.97 -5.52 -20.38
CA ILE A 17 10.19 -6.76 -20.20
C ILE A 17 8.72 -6.39 -19.96
N THR A 18 7.90 -6.77 -20.92
CA THR A 18 6.51 -6.38 -21.08
C THR A 18 5.60 -7.38 -20.36
N GLU A 19 4.66 -6.85 -19.57
CA GLU A 19 3.37 -7.44 -19.17
C GLU A 19 3.19 -8.33 -17.92
N CYS A 20 4.23 -8.83 -17.24
CA CYS A 20 4.03 -9.58 -15.97
C CYS A 20 4.51 -8.89 -14.68
N PHE A 21 5.33 -7.84 -14.76
CA PHE A 21 5.99 -7.22 -13.60
C PHE A 21 5.16 -6.17 -12.85
N ILE A 22 3.97 -5.84 -13.35
CA ILE A 22 3.29 -4.60 -12.95
C ILE A 22 2.82 -4.62 -11.48
N PHE A 23 2.62 -5.81 -10.91
CA PHE A 23 2.30 -5.96 -9.49
C PHE A 23 3.52 -6.29 -8.64
N GLU A 24 4.62 -6.76 -9.23
CA GLU A 24 5.89 -6.97 -8.51
C GLU A 24 6.46 -5.64 -8.04
N ASP A 25 6.37 -4.60 -8.87
CA ASP A 25 6.75 -3.22 -8.49
C ASP A 25 5.94 -2.72 -7.29
N LEU A 26 4.62 -2.95 -7.27
CA LEU A 26 3.77 -2.57 -6.13
C LEU A 26 4.13 -3.32 -4.84
N ILE A 27 4.49 -4.60 -4.95
CA ILE A 27 4.94 -5.42 -3.82
C ILE A 27 6.33 -4.93 -3.36
N PHE A 28 7.23 -4.62 -4.28
CA PHE A 28 8.56 -4.11 -3.97
C PHE A 28 8.47 -2.74 -3.29
N GLU A 29 7.62 -1.83 -3.78
CA GLU A 29 7.32 -0.55 -3.13
C GLU A 29 6.79 -0.73 -1.71
N PHE A 30 6.02 -1.79 -1.45
CA PHE A 30 5.57 -2.10 -0.10
C PHE A 30 6.75 -2.46 0.82
N PHE A 31 7.70 -3.25 0.35
CA PHE A 31 8.91 -3.54 1.13
C PHE A 31 9.79 -2.31 1.34
N ILE A 32 9.96 -1.46 0.32
CA ILE A 32 10.64 -0.16 0.46
C ILE A 32 9.94 0.68 1.53
N PHE A 33 8.61 0.72 1.54
CA PHE A 33 7.84 1.44 2.53
C PHE A 33 8.09 0.92 3.96
N LEU A 34 8.14 -0.40 4.17
CA LEU A 34 8.47 -0.99 5.48
C LEU A 34 9.89 -0.61 5.94
N CYS A 35 10.86 -0.72 5.05
CA CYS A 35 12.24 -0.31 5.32
C CYS A 35 12.30 1.19 5.64
N GLY A 36 11.61 2.02 4.88
CA GLY A 36 11.51 3.47 5.09
C GLY A 36 10.94 3.81 6.46
N ILE A 37 9.85 3.16 6.88
CA ILE A 37 9.28 3.35 8.22
C ILE A 37 10.29 2.95 9.30
N ARG A 38 10.95 1.79 9.16
CA ARG A 38 11.91 1.32 10.16
C ARG A 38 13.09 2.26 10.29
N SER A 39 13.57 2.80 9.17
CA SER A 39 14.64 3.80 9.11
C SER A 39 14.19 5.13 9.70
N LEU A 40 12.97 5.60 9.40
CA LEU A 40 12.41 6.82 9.97
C LEU A 40 12.02 6.69 11.45
N ALA A 41 11.96 5.48 12.00
CA ALA A 41 11.82 5.23 13.43
C ALA A 41 13.18 5.19 14.16
N ASP A 42 14.30 5.26 13.43
CA ASP A 42 15.64 5.25 13.98
C ASP A 42 16.16 6.68 14.23
N LEU A 43 16.56 6.97 15.47
CA LEU A 43 16.96 8.32 15.86
C LEU A 43 18.25 8.78 15.17
N GLU A 44 19.21 7.88 14.94
CA GLU A 44 20.49 8.22 14.30
C GLU A 44 20.27 8.58 12.83
N ILE A 45 19.46 7.77 12.12
CA ILE A 45 19.11 8.05 10.71
C ILE A 45 18.39 9.39 10.60
N ARG A 46 17.44 9.68 11.49
CA ARG A 46 16.71 10.95 11.49
C ARG A 46 17.62 12.15 11.75
N ASN A 47 18.57 12.03 12.67
CA ASN A 47 19.53 13.10 12.93
C ASN A 47 20.39 13.35 11.69
N ARG A 48 20.88 12.29 11.03
CA ARG A 48 21.60 12.42 9.76
C ARG A 48 20.75 13.06 8.65
N LEU A 49 19.47 12.72 8.56
CA LEU A 49 18.56 13.33 7.58
C LEU A 49 18.36 14.83 7.82
N LYS A 50 18.38 15.29 9.09
CA LYS A 50 18.33 16.72 9.42
C LYS A 50 19.62 17.45 9.05
N ASP A 51 20.74 16.73 8.93
CA ASP A 51 22.04 17.30 8.57
C ASP A 51 22.28 17.35 7.05
N PHE A 52 21.35 16.86 6.22
CA PHE A 52 21.44 16.96 4.75
C PHE A 52 21.31 18.41 4.25
N GLU A 53 21.87 18.70 3.07
CA GLU A 53 21.98 20.05 2.48
C GLU A 53 20.69 20.88 2.48
N ASP A 54 19.53 20.22 2.41
CA ASP A 54 18.22 20.87 2.49
C ASP A 54 17.50 20.57 3.81
N GLN A 55 18.07 21.10 4.90
CA GLN A 55 17.60 20.88 6.27
C GLN A 55 16.13 21.27 6.48
N LEU A 56 15.64 22.27 5.76
CA LEU A 56 14.27 22.77 5.89
C LEU A 56 13.27 21.74 5.34
N ILE A 57 13.57 21.17 4.18
CA ILE A 57 12.75 20.15 3.54
C ILE A 57 12.79 18.85 4.36
N SER A 58 13.97 18.39 4.76
CA SER A 58 14.12 17.14 5.51
C SER A 58 13.43 17.21 6.89
N SER A 59 13.57 18.33 7.61
CA SER A 59 12.90 18.54 8.90
C SER A 59 11.38 18.56 8.76
N SER A 60 10.86 19.24 7.72
CA SER A 60 9.42 19.30 7.45
C SER A 60 8.83 17.90 7.15
N PHE A 61 9.55 17.06 6.41
CA PHE A 61 9.11 15.68 6.14
C PHE A 61 9.14 14.79 7.38
N ILE A 62 10.15 14.95 8.23
CA ILE A 62 10.25 14.22 9.50
C ILE A 62 9.08 14.58 10.43
N GLU A 63 8.78 15.88 10.58
CA GLU A 63 7.65 16.34 11.39
C GLU A 63 6.30 15.86 10.83
N TYR A 64 6.14 15.89 9.50
CA TYR A 64 4.96 15.35 8.85
C TYR A 64 4.80 13.85 9.13
N PHE A 65 5.88 13.08 9.04
CA PHE A 65 5.88 11.66 9.35
C PHE A 65 5.49 11.40 10.81
N ASP A 66 6.06 12.14 11.77
CA ASP A 66 5.75 11.99 13.20
C ASP A 66 4.27 12.23 13.48
N LYS A 67 3.72 13.32 12.94
CA LYS A 67 2.30 13.67 13.08
C LYS A 67 1.38 12.58 12.52
N LYS A 68 1.73 12.00 11.38
CA LYS A 68 0.91 10.97 10.72
C LYS A 68 1.03 9.60 11.36
N SER A 69 2.22 9.25 11.83
CA SER A 69 2.53 7.95 12.39
C SER A 69 2.32 7.86 13.90
N GLY A 70 2.15 9.00 14.57
CA GLY A 70 2.10 9.09 16.02
C GLY A 70 3.43 8.68 16.67
N LEU A 71 4.55 8.83 15.95
CA LEU A 71 5.87 8.45 16.45
C LEU A 71 6.27 9.35 17.63
N ILE A 72 6.55 8.72 18.77
CA ILE A 72 7.03 9.39 19.98
C ILE A 72 8.28 8.69 20.48
N PHE A 73 9.36 9.45 20.67
CA PHE A 73 10.56 8.97 21.36
C PHE A 73 10.44 9.28 22.85
N LYS A 74 10.54 8.25 23.69
CA LYS A 74 10.58 8.38 25.16
C LYS A 74 11.97 7.98 25.66
N PRO A 75 12.64 8.81 26.46
CA PRO A 75 13.89 8.39 27.09
C PRO A 75 13.64 7.18 28.00
N MET A 76 14.50 6.18 27.92
CA MET A 76 14.45 4.96 28.72
C MET A 76 15.36 5.03 29.96
N ASP A 77 16.33 5.94 29.95
CA ASP A 77 17.27 6.16 31.06
C ASP A 77 17.27 7.62 31.51
N ARG A 78 17.82 7.85 32.72
CA ARG A 78 17.96 9.20 33.29
C ARG A 78 18.98 10.05 32.56
N ASP A 79 19.93 9.40 31.88
CA ASP A 79 21.01 10.06 31.15
C ASP A 79 20.58 10.50 29.73
N GLY A 80 19.37 10.13 29.31
CA GLY A 80 18.78 10.51 28.02
C GLY A 80 19.52 9.93 26.81
N LYS A 81 20.22 8.80 26.98
CA LYS A 81 21.01 8.16 25.91
C LYS A 81 20.25 7.06 25.20
N ASN A 82 19.35 6.38 25.91
CA ASN A 82 18.50 5.33 25.34
C ASN A 82 17.08 5.84 25.14
N PHE A 83 16.49 5.55 23.99
CA PHE A 83 15.12 5.97 23.65
C PHE A 83 14.27 4.79 23.19
N GLN A 84 13.01 4.77 23.63
CA GLN A 84 11.96 3.90 23.10
C GLN A 84 11.13 4.68 22.09
N ALA A 85 11.08 4.19 20.86
CA ALA A 85 10.17 4.68 19.83
C ALA A 85 8.82 3.97 19.95
N ASN A 86 7.73 4.74 20.10
CA ASN A 86 6.36 4.24 20.01
C ASN A 86 5.76 4.71 18.69
N LEU A 87 5.38 3.78 17.82
CA LEU A 87 4.88 4.04 16.46
C LEU A 87 3.51 3.37 16.27
N ASN A 88 2.53 4.07 15.71
CA ASN A 88 1.27 3.45 15.28
C ASN A 88 1.43 2.83 13.88
N ILE A 89 2.16 1.70 13.83
CA ILE A 89 2.43 0.98 12.57
C ILE A 89 1.15 0.51 11.87
N LYS A 90 0.09 0.19 12.65
CA LYS A 90 -1.19 -0.28 12.11
C LYS A 90 -1.82 0.76 11.18
N SER A 91 -1.91 2.02 11.62
CA SER A 91 -2.48 3.12 10.82
C SER A 91 -1.71 3.34 9.50
N LEU A 92 -0.38 3.21 9.55
CA LEU A 92 0.48 3.33 8.37
C LEU A 92 0.24 2.17 7.39
N LEU A 93 0.18 0.94 7.90
CA LEU A 93 -0.11 -0.26 7.11
C LEU A 93 -1.50 -0.20 6.47
N ASP A 94 -2.52 0.25 7.21
CA ASP A 94 -3.88 0.42 6.68
C ASP A 94 -3.87 1.45 5.52
N THR A 95 -3.13 2.55 5.68
CA THR A 95 -2.99 3.58 4.64
C THR A 95 -2.29 3.05 3.40
N LYS A 96 -1.13 2.39 3.54
CA LYS A 96 -0.41 1.81 2.39
C LYS A 96 -1.23 0.71 1.71
N SER A 97 -1.96 -0.10 2.47
CA SER A 97 -2.85 -1.14 1.93
C SER A 97 -3.95 -0.56 1.02
N ARG A 98 -4.56 0.56 1.43
CA ARG A 98 -5.51 1.31 0.57
C ARG A 98 -4.83 1.82 -0.70
N SER A 99 -3.65 2.43 -0.59
CA SER A 99 -2.90 2.92 -1.74
C SER A 99 -2.53 1.81 -2.73
N LEU A 100 -2.11 0.65 -2.24
CA LEU A 100 -1.79 -0.51 -3.08
C LEU A 100 -3.01 -1.01 -3.86
N ILE A 101 -4.17 -1.10 -3.22
CA ILE A 101 -5.42 -1.51 -3.88
C ILE A 101 -5.84 -0.52 -4.97
N ILE A 102 -5.74 0.79 -4.69
CA ILE A 102 -6.05 1.83 -5.67
C ILE A 102 -5.08 1.74 -6.86
N GLY A 103 -3.77 1.69 -6.59
CA GLY A 103 -2.74 1.63 -7.63
C GLY A 103 -2.85 0.36 -8.49
N ALA A 104 -3.14 -0.79 -7.87
CA ALA A 104 -3.39 -2.04 -8.58
C ALA A 104 -4.58 -1.93 -9.56
N PHE A 105 -5.65 -1.24 -9.15
CA PHE A 105 -6.83 -1.05 -9.99
C PHE A 105 -6.55 -0.08 -11.15
N GLU A 106 -5.86 1.02 -10.88
CA GLU A 106 -5.44 1.99 -11.90
C GLU A 106 -4.53 1.35 -12.96
N ILE A 107 -3.63 0.46 -12.54
CA ILE A 107 -2.82 -0.37 -13.43
C ILE A 107 -3.68 -1.22 -14.35
N ILE A 108 -4.68 -1.94 -13.80
CA ILE A 108 -5.58 -2.81 -14.56
C ILE A 108 -6.38 -1.99 -15.58
N GLU A 109 -6.86 -0.82 -15.20
CA GLU A 109 -7.57 0.10 -16.10
C GLU A 109 -6.66 0.63 -17.21
N LYS A 110 -5.49 1.17 -16.84
CA LYS A 110 -4.52 1.76 -17.78
C LYS A 110 -4.03 0.75 -18.81
N LYS A 111 -3.83 -0.50 -18.39
CA LYS A 111 -3.41 -1.62 -19.26
C LYS A 111 -4.59 -2.30 -19.97
N LYS A 112 -5.82 -1.79 -19.82
CA LYS A 112 -7.05 -2.32 -20.43
C LYS A 112 -7.31 -3.80 -20.08
N LEU A 113 -6.89 -4.24 -18.89
CA LEU A 113 -6.99 -5.62 -18.42
C LEU A 113 -8.32 -5.94 -17.71
N VAL A 114 -9.21 -4.95 -17.56
CA VAL A 114 -10.51 -5.11 -16.89
C VAL A 114 -11.33 -6.26 -17.46
N ASN A 115 -11.46 -6.32 -18.79
CA ASN A 115 -12.25 -7.36 -19.44
C ASN A 115 -11.63 -8.75 -19.27
N LYS A 116 -10.28 -8.84 -19.27
CA LYS A 116 -9.55 -10.09 -19.03
C LYS A 116 -9.82 -10.60 -17.61
N LEU A 117 -9.69 -9.74 -16.61
CA LEU A 117 -9.96 -10.08 -15.21
C LEU A 117 -11.42 -10.50 -15.02
N LYS A 118 -12.36 -9.72 -15.55
CA LYS A 118 -13.80 -10.02 -15.48
C LYS A 118 -14.15 -11.37 -16.12
N ASN A 119 -13.51 -11.73 -17.23
CA ASN A 119 -13.78 -12.99 -17.93
C ASN A 119 -13.13 -14.20 -17.25
N LYS A 120 -11.91 -14.04 -16.71
CA LYS A 120 -11.19 -15.13 -16.04
C LYS A 120 -11.70 -15.40 -14.64
N ASP A 121 -11.95 -14.36 -13.86
CA ASP A 121 -12.44 -14.46 -12.49
C ASP A 121 -13.44 -13.32 -12.18
N PRO A 122 -14.71 -13.48 -12.59
CA PRO A 122 -15.75 -12.48 -12.36
C PRO A 122 -16.02 -12.23 -10.87
N ASN A 123 -15.83 -13.25 -10.02
CA ASN A 123 -16.02 -13.11 -8.57
C ASN A 123 -14.91 -12.26 -7.96
N LEU A 124 -13.64 -12.53 -8.28
CA LEU A 124 -12.51 -11.71 -7.85
C LEU A 124 -12.61 -10.28 -8.39
N PHE A 125 -13.01 -10.11 -9.66
CA PHE A 125 -13.21 -8.79 -10.23
C PHE A 125 -14.26 -7.98 -9.45
N CYS A 126 -15.42 -8.61 -9.16
CA CYS A 126 -16.48 -8.01 -8.37
C CYS A 126 -15.96 -7.60 -6.98
N PHE A 127 -15.28 -8.52 -6.29
CA PHE A 127 -14.68 -8.28 -4.98
C PHE A 127 -13.69 -7.10 -4.99
N PHE A 128 -12.73 -7.14 -5.93
CA PHE A 128 -11.68 -6.15 -6.04
C PHE A 128 -12.23 -4.75 -6.32
N ARG A 129 -13.25 -4.62 -7.18
CA ARG A 129 -13.88 -3.34 -7.48
C ARG A 129 -14.54 -2.71 -6.25
N HIS A 130 -15.20 -3.50 -5.41
CA HIS A 130 -15.81 -3.01 -4.16
C HIS A 130 -14.77 -2.63 -3.12
N ILE A 131 -13.72 -3.44 -2.96
CA ILE A 131 -12.61 -3.11 -2.07
C ILE A 131 -11.87 -1.87 -2.54
N ARG A 132 -11.66 -1.67 -3.85
CA ARG A 132 -11.11 -0.41 -4.37
C ARG A 132 -12.00 0.79 -4.06
N ASN A 133 -13.33 0.64 -4.18
CA ASN A 133 -14.24 1.72 -3.78
C ASN A 133 -14.10 2.04 -2.29
N ALA A 134 -14.05 1.03 -1.43
CA ALA A 134 -13.82 1.23 -0.01
C ALA A 134 -12.46 1.87 0.29
N ALA A 135 -11.38 1.50 -0.43
CA ALA A 135 -10.06 2.12 -0.28
C ALA A 135 -10.11 3.63 -0.51
N ALA A 136 -10.90 4.08 -1.49
CA ALA A 136 -11.08 5.49 -1.82
C ALA A 136 -11.97 6.27 -0.83
N HIS A 137 -12.64 5.57 0.10
CA HIS A 137 -13.58 6.13 1.07
C HIS A 137 -13.23 5.71 2.50
N ASP A 138 -11.94 5.78 2.87
CA ASP A 138 -11.45 5.47 4.22
C ASP A 138 -11.88 4.09 4.75
N GLY A 139 -12.01 3.12 3.86
CA GLY A 139 -12.41 1.75 4.17
C GLY A 139 -13.92 1.53 4.25
N ILE A 140 -14.76 2.54 4.00
CA ILE A 140 -16.22 2.41 4.03
C ILE A 140 -16.71 1.82 2.71
N ILE A 141 -17.37 0.66 2.79
CA ILE A 141 -17.97 0.03 1.60
C ILE A 141 -19.26 0.75 1.20
N ASN A 142 -19.36 1.11 -0.09
CA ASN A 142 -20.59 1.63 -0.69
C ASN A 142 -21.12 0.74 -1.83
N LEU A 143 -22.20 0.02 -1.53
CA LEU A 143 -22.87 -0.94 -2.41
C LEU A 143 -24.09 -0.35 -3.12
N LYS A 144 -24.36 0.95 -2.95
CA LYS A 144 -25.45 1.64 -3.63
C LYS A 144 -24.93 2.50 -4.78
N ASN A 145 -25.75 2.62 -5.81
CA ASN A 145 -25.59 3.58 -6.88
C ASN A 145 -25.95 5.00 -6.39
N LYS A 146 -25.66 6.01 -7.20
CA LYS A 146 -25.95 7.42 -6.86
C LYS A 146 -27.44 7.69 -6.64
N ASP A 147 -28.32 6.92 -7.28
CA ASP A 147 -29.78 6.98 -7.13
C ASP A 147 -30.30 6.20 -5.91
N GLY A 148 -29.41 5.59 -5.12
CA GLY A 148 -29.76 4.78 -3.95
C GLY A 148 -30.15 3.33 -4.24
N SER A 149 -30.22 2.93 -5.51
CA SER A 149 -30.44 1.53 -5.90
C SER A 149 -29.24 0.64 -5.55
N TRP A 150 -29.47 -0.65 -5.34
CA TRP A 150 -28.39 -1.61 -5.08
C TRP A 150 -27.58 -1.86 -6.35
N ARG A 151 -26.24 -1.96 -6.21
CA ARG A 151 -25.38 -2.47 -7.28
C ARG A 151 -25.79 -3.92 -7.62
N SER A 152 -25.70 -4.28 -8.90
CA SER A 152 -26.15 -5.58 -9.41
C SER A 152 -25.19 -6.73 -9.10
N ASP A 153 -23.94 -6.42 -8.76
CA ASP A 153 -22.87 -7.37 -8.50
C ASP A 153 -22.56 -7.40 -7.00
N LEU A 154 -23.37 -8.15 -6.27
CA LEU A 154 -23.24 -8.41 -4.83
C LEU A 154 -22.87 -9.88 -4.59
N ASP A 155 -22.63 -10.24 -3.33
CA ASP A 155 -22.30 -11.60 -2.89
C ASP A 155 -20.99 -12.15 -3.48
N CYS A 156 -19.99 -11.29 -3.60
CA CYS A 156 -18.64 -11.69 -4.00
C CYS A 156 -17.77 -12.03 -2.79
N TYR A 157 -16.76 -12.87 -3.02
CA TYR A 157 -15.88 -13.38 -1.98
C TYR A 157 -14.43 -13.43 -2.42
N PHE A 158 -13.53 -13.22 -1.46
CA PHE A 158 -12.11 -13.49 -1.63
C PHE A 158 -11.55 -14.04 -0.32
N LEU A 159 -10.91 -15.21 -0.39
CA LEU A 159 -10.53 -15.99 0.79
C LEU A 159 -11.76 -16.21 1.70
N LYS A 160 -11.70 -15.74 2.95
CA LYS A 160 -12.79 -15.83 3.94
C LYS A 160 -13.61 -14.54 4.05
N GLN A 161 -13.34 -13.56 3.19
CA GLN A 161 -14.02 -12.27 3.19
C GLN A 161 -15.17 -12.28 2.19
N LYS A 162 -16.35 -11.86 2.64
CA LYS A 162 -17.55 -11.76 1.81
C LYS A 162 -18.04 -10.31 1.78
N ILE A 163 -18.40 -9.83 0.60
CA ILE A 163 -19.09 -8.56 0.39
C ILE A 163 -20.52 -8.85 -0.03
N ASP A 164 -21.45 -8.54 0.86
CA ASP A 164 -22.89 -8.61 0.64
C ASP A 164 -23.57 -7.36 1.22
N LYS A 165 -24.90 -7.28 1.14
CA LYS A 165 -25.67 -6.12 1.60
C LYS A 165 -25.40 -5.73 3.05
N SER A 166 -24.99 -6.67 3.91
CA SER A 166 -24.65 -6.38 5.31
C SER A 166 -23.43 -5.46 5.45
N LYS A 167 -22.61 -5.35 4.40
CA LYS A 167 -21.40 -4.51 4.38
C LYS A 167 -21.65 -3.07 3.95
N GLN A 168 -22.88 -2.67 3.60
CA GLN A 168 -23.19 -1.29 3.24
C GLN A 168 -22.90 -0.33 4.40
N GLY A 169 -22.07 0.70 4.16
CA GLY A 169 -21.72 1.70 5.16
C GLY A 169 -20.85 1.16 6.29
N VAL A 170 -20.45 -0.10 6.22
CA VAL A 170 -19.57 -0.72 7.21
C VAL A 170 -18.14 -0.38 6.80
N ALA A 171 -17.41 0.22 7.75
CA ALA A 171 -15.97 0.31 7.63
C ALA A 171 -15.40 -1.11 7.61
N PHE A 172 -14.57 -1.42 6.64
CA PHE A 172 -13.74 -2.62 6.68
C PHE A 172 -12.73 -2.42 7.81
N GLU A 173 -13.15 -2.69 9.05
CA GLU A 173 -12.33 -2.51 10.25
C GLU A 173 -11.08 -3.39 10.11
N SER A 174 -9.92 -2.74 10.06
CA SER A 174 -8.69 -3.25 9.43
C SER A 174 -8.91 -3.51 7.94
N PHE A 175 -8.39 -2.62 7.11
CA PHE A 175 -8.59 -2.66 5.68
C PHE A 175 -7.75 -3.80 5.10
N PHE A 176 -8.28 -5.03 5.23
CA PHE A 176 -7.54 -6.27 5.07
C PHE A 176 -6.34 -6.31 6.04
N LYS A 177 -5.91 -7.48 6.51
CA LYS A 177 -4.51 -7.51 6.97
C LYS A 177 -3.67 -7.17 5.74
N TYR A 178 -2.62 -6.36 5.86
CA TYR A 178 -1.80 -6.02 4.69
C TYR A 178 -1.36 -7.28 3.91
N THR A 179 -1.18 -8.41 4.61
CA THR A 179 -0.94 -9.74 4.03
C THR A 179 -2.04 -10.16 3.05
N ASP A 180 -3.30 -9.94 3.39
CA ASP A 180 -4.44 -10.30 2.56
C ASP A 180 -4.49 -9.39 1.31
N VAL A 181 -4.05 -8.13 1.42
CA VAL A 181 -3.89 -7.22 0.26
C VAL A 181 -2.78 -7.69 -0.67
N LEU A 182 -1.62 -8.07 -0.11
CA LEU A 182 -0.52 -8.60 -0.92
C LEU A 182 -0.93 -9.90 -1.62
N ILE A 183 -1.67 -10.79 -0.94
CA ILE A 183 -2.21 -12.01 -1.54
C ILE A 183 -3.22 -11.67 -2.65
N LEU A 184 -4.06 -10.66 -2.46
CA LEU A 184 -4.99 -10.18 -3.50
C LEU A 184 -4.22 -9.70 -4.74
N ILE A 185 -3.23 -8.83 -4.56
CA ILE A 185 -2.39 -8.28 -5.62
C ILE A 185 -1.62 -9.38 -6.37
N TYR A 186 -1.10 -10.35 -5.63
CA TYR A 186 -0.42 -11.51 -6.21
C TYR A 186 -1.37 -12.42 -7.01
N ASN A 187 -2.60 -12.66 -6.52
CA ASN A 187 -3.58 -13.42 -7.31
C ASN A 187 -3.99 -12.67 -8.59
N LEU A 188 -4.14 -11.34 -8.52
CA LEU A 188 -4.38 -10.52 -9.71
C LEU A 188 -3.23 -10.66 -10.71
N SER A 189 -1.97 -10.68 -10.24
CA SER A 189 -0.81 -10.83 -11.12
C SER A 189 -0.83 -12.17 -11.84
N ILE A 190 -1.09 -13.28 -11.15
CA ILE A 190 -1.19 -14.63 -11.76
C ILE A 190 -2.29 -14.69 -12.83
N ILE A 191 -3.50 -14.26 -12.48
CA ILE A 191 -4.65 -14.34 -13.40
C ILE A 191 -4.38 -13.52 -14.67
N LEU A 192 -3.74 -12.37 -14.49
CA LEU A 192 -3.43 -11.44 -15.58
C LEU A 192 -2.14 -11.79 -16.33
N SER A 193 -1.23 -12.61 -15.78
CA SER A 193 -0.04 -13.12 -16.49
C SER A 193 -0.33 -14.33 -17.38
N ASP A 194 -1.37 -15.11 -17.06
CA ASP A 194 -1.69 -16.37 -17.76
C ASP A 194 -2.26 -16.17 -19.19
N SER A 195 -1.67 -15.33 -20.03
CA SER A 195 -2.05 -15.18 -21.46
C SER A 195 -1.01 -15.65 -22.46
N GLU A 196 0.08 -16.28 -22.04
CA GLU A 196 1.10 -16.79 -22.97
C GLU A 196 1.61 -18.21 -22.63
N ARG A 197 0.70 -19.16 -22.44
CA ARG A 197 0.99 -20.59 -22.59
C ARG A 197 -0.11 -21.29 -23.36
#